data_AF-A0A7J3F0W2-F1
#
_entry.id   AF-A0A7J3F0W2-F1
#
_cell.length_a   1.000
_cell.length_b   1.000
_cell.length_c   1.000
_cell.angle_alpha   90.00
_cell.angle_beta   90.00
_cell.angle_gamma   90.00
#
_symmetry.space_group_name_H-M   'P 1'
#
loop_
_entity.id
_entity.type
_entity.pdbx_description
1 polymer ?
#
loop_
_entity_poly.entity_id
_entity_poly.type
_entity_poly.pdbx_seq_one_letter_code
_entity_poly.pdbx_strand_id
1 'polypeptide(L)' 'MSDRRINIFYLFSLICTIALIAYIGLVFLPKMLTYVGQPEVEPVITVTSVIIALLIVAACLQFFLLVKSPKE' A
#
# COMPACT_ATOMS: atom_id res chain seq x y z
N MET A 1 -1.96 -18.39 -29.03
CA MET A 1 -0.71 -17.64 -28.84
C MET A 1 -0.78 -17.05 -27.44
N SER A 2 -0.36 -17.87 -26.48
CA SER A 2 -0.76 -17.77 -25.08
C SER A 2 -0.09 -16.63 -24.33
N ASP A 3 -0.94 -15.86 -23.66
CA ASP A 3 -0.84 -15.37 -22.28
C ASP A 3 0.50 -14.82 -21.77
N ARG A 4 1.07 -13.87 -22.51
CA ARG A 4 1.76 -12.74 -21.87
C ARG A 4 0.75 -11.65 -21.46
N ARG A 5 -0.36 -12.05 -20.83
CA ARG A 5 -1.17 -11.12 -20.04
C ARG A 5 -0.46 -10.93 -18.71
N ILE A 6 0.70 -10.27 -18.75
CA ILE A 6 1.23 -9.58 -17.56
C ILE A 6 0.02 -8.83 -17.03
N ASN A 7 -0.42 -9.22 -15.83
CA ASN A 7 -1.77 -8.96 -15.41
C ASN A 7 -1.86 -7.44 -15.17
N ILE A 8 -2.25 -6.68 -16.20
CA ILE A 8 -2.28 -5.22 -16.21
C ILE A 8 -3.08 -4.70 -15.01
N PHE A 9 -4.07 -5.48 -14.58
CA PHE A 9 -4.80 -5.29 -13.32
C PHE A 9 -3.88 -5.26 -12.08
N TYR A 10 -2.93 -6.19 -11.95
CA TYR A 10 -1.96 -6.20 -10.84
C TYR A 10 -0.96 -5.05 -10.96
N LEU A 11 -0.51 -4.69 -12.16
CA LEU A 11 0.39 -3.56 -12.35
C LEU A 11 -0.30 -2.23 -11.97
N PHE A 12 -1.53 -2.03 -12.45
CA PHE A 12 -2.34 -0.86 -12.10
C PHE A 12 -2.67 -0.83 -10.61
N SER A 13 -3.07 -1.98 -10.04
CA SER A 13 -3.34 -2.09 -8.62
C SER A 13 -2.10 -1.80 -7.77
N LEU A 14 -0.92 -2.29 -8.15
CA LEU A 14 0.35 -1.97 -7.49
C LEU A 14 0.65 -0.47 -7.49
N ILE A 15 0.48 0.21 -8.63
CA ILE A 15 0.69 1.65 -8.75
C ILE A 15 -0.27 2.40 -7.82
N CYS A 16 -1.55 2.02 -7.80
CA CYS A 16 -2.53 2.59 -6.88
C CYS A 16 -2.15 2.33 -5.41
N THR A 17 -1.71 1.11 -5.05
CA THR A 17 -1.26 0.78 -3.70
C THR A 17 -0.06 1.64 -3.28
N ILE A 18 0.94 1.80 -4.15
CA ILE A 18 2.12 2.64 -3.89
C ILE A 18 1.72 4.10 -3.72
N ALA A 19 0.85 4.63 -4.60
CA ALA A 19 0.34 5.98 -4.48
C ALA A 19 -0.44 6.19 -3.17
N LEU A 20 -1.22 5.19 -2.74
CA LEU A 20 -1.96 5.22 -1.47
C LEU A 20 -1.00 5.22 -0.27
N ILE A 21 0.02 4.35 -0.27
CA ILE A 21 1.06 4.32 0.76
C ILE A 21 1.78 5.67 0.84
N ALA A 22 2.15 6.24 -0.30
CA ALA A 22 2.82 7.54 -0.37
C ALA A 22 1.92 8.66 0.16
N TYR A 23 0.64 8.68 -0.22
CA TYR A 23 -0.31 9.67 0.28
C TYR A 23 -0.51 9.56 1.79
N ILE A 24 -0.75 8.36 2.31
CA ILE A 24 -0.98 8.16 3.73
C ILE A 24 0.31 8.47 4.52
N GLY A 25 1.47 7.97 4.06
CA GLY A 25 2.74 8.16 4.75
C GLY A 25 3.28 9.60 4.70
N LEU A 26 3.16 10.30 3.57
CA LEU A 26 3.77 11.63 3.38
C LEU A 26 2.80 12.79 3.59
N VAL A 27 1.48 12.58 3.44
CA VAL A 27 0.49 13.66 3.61
C VAL A 27 -0.30 13.45 4.89
N PHE A 28 -0.86 12.26 5.10
CA PHE A 28 -1.76 12.02 6.22
C PHE A 28 -1.02 11.87 7.55
N LEU A 29 0.05 11.07 7.59
CA LEU A 29 0.82 10.79 8.79
C LEU A 29 1.47 12.06 9.41
N PRO A 30 2.23 12.91 8.68
CA PRO A 30 2.81 14.12 9.26
C PRO A 30 1.75 15.13 9.71
N LYS A 31 0.61 15.19 9.01
CA LYS A 31 -0.50 16.05 9.39
C LYS A 31 -1.10 15.62 10.73
N MET A 32 -1.21 14.31 10.97
CA MET A 32 -1.63 13.76 12.28
C MET A 32 -0.55 13.89 13.35
N LEU A 33 0.74 13.81 12.97
CA LEU A 33 1.86 13.96 13.90
C LEU A 33 1.90 15.35 14.55
N THR A 34 1.29 16.36 13.92
CA THR A 34 1.17 17.72 14.46
C THR A 34 0.21 17.79 15.66
N TYR A 35 -0.69 16.82 15.80
CA TYR A 35 -1.67 16.71 16.89
C TYR A 35 -1.27 15.66 17.94
N VAL A 36 -0.01 15.22 17.96
CA VAL A 36 0.52 14.26 18.94
C VAL A 36 0.33 14.80 20.36
N GLY A 37 -0.33 14.00 21.21
CA GLY A 37 -0.71 14.39 22.58
C GLY A 37 -2.21 14.61 22.77
N GLN A 38 -3.01 14.60 21.70
CA GLN A 38 -4.47 14.52 21.80
C GLN A 38 -4.90 13.04 21.90
N PRO A 39 -5.65 12.64 22.96
CA PRO A 39 -5.99 11.23 23.21
C PRO A 39 -6.85 10.61 22.10
N GLU A 40 -7.56 11.45 21.32
CA GLU A 40 -8.40 11.02 20.21
C GLU A 40 -7.58 10.65 18.96
N VAL A 41 -6.33 11.13 18.85
CA VAL A 41 -5.51 11.02 17.63
C VAL A 41 -4.51 9.86 17.70
N GLU A 42 -4.05 9.49 18.90
CA GLU A 42 -3.19 8.32 19.14
C GLU A 42 -3.72 7.00 18.54
N PRO A 43 -4.99 6.60 18.75
CA PRO A 43 -5.50 5.36 18.16
C PRO A 43 -5.55 5.45 16.62
N VAL A 44 -5.84 6.64 16.08
CA VAL A 44 -5.88 6.86 14.62
C VAL A 44 -4.50 6.70 14.00
N ILE A 45 -3.45 7.26 14.62
CA ILE A 45 -2.06 7.10 14.16
C ILE A 45 -1.64 5.62 14.19
N THR A 46 -2.00 4.90 15.26
CA THR A 46 -1.68 3.48 15.42
C THR A 46 -2.33 2.63 14.34
N VAL A 47 -3.66 2.79 14.14
CA VAL A 47 -4.41 2.08 13.10
C VAL A 47 -3.89 2.42 11.71
N THR A 48 -3.62 3.70 11.44
CA THR A 48 -3.08 4.15 10.16
C THR A 48 -1.72 3.51 9.87
N SER A 49 -0.84 3.43 10.88
CA SER A 49 0.48 2.79 10.73
C SER A 49 0.36 1.30 10.41
N VAL A 50 -0.60 0.61 11.05
CA VAL A 50 -0.91 -0.80 10.76
C VAL A 50 -1.44 -0.97 9.33
N ILE A 51 -2.32 -0.07 8.87
CA ILE A 51 -2.82 -0.06 7.49
C ILE A 51 -1.68 0.11 6.49
N ILE A 52 -0.75 1.03 6.74
CA ILE A 52 0.44 1.21 5.88
C ILE A 52 1.25 -0.09 5.82
N ALA A 53 1.49 -0.75 6.96
CA ALA A 53 2.22 -2.02 7.00
C ALA A 53 1.51 -3.11 6.17
N LEU A 54 0.19 -3.23 6.30
CA LEU A 54 -0.62 -4.16 5.51
C LEU A 54 -0.56 -3.84 4.00
N LEU A 55 -0.60 -2.56 3.63
CA LEU A 55 -0.49 -2.13 2.24
C LEU A 55 0.89 -2.44 1.66
N ILE A 56 1.97 -2.30 2.44
CA ILE A 56 3.32 -2.70 2.01
C ILE A 56 3.35 -4.21 1.74
N VAL A 57 2.80 -5.03 2.64
CA VAL A 57 2.70 -6.49 2.43
C VAL A 57 1.89 -6.81 1.17
N ALA A 58 0.76 -6.13 0.96
CA ALA A 58 -0.06 -6.29 -0.23
C ALA A 58 0.72 -5.90 -1.51
N ALA A 59 1.45 -4.79 -1.50
CA ALA A 59 2.29 -4.36 -2.62
C ALA A 59 3.40 -5.38 -2.90
N CYS A 60 4.04 -5.94 -1.87
CA CYS A 60 5.03 -7.01 -2.02
C CYS A 60 4.43 -8.27 -2.63
N LEU A 61 3.23 -8.68 -2.21
CA LEU A 61 2.52 -9.83 -2.78
C LEU A 61 2.12 -9.56 -4.24
N GLN A 62 1.58 -8.38 -4.54
CA GLN A 62 1.23 -7.96 -5.89
C GLN A 62 2.47 -7.97 -6.80
N PHE A 63 3.60 -7.45 -6.32
CA PHE A 63 4.87 -7.47 -7.03
C PHE A 63 5.39 -8.90 -7.22
N PHE A 64 5.32 -9.74 -6.20
CA PHE A 64 5.75 -11.14 -6.28
C PHE A 64 4.90 -11.94 -7.27
N LEU A 65 3.58 -11.73 -7.31
CA LEU A 65 2.70 -12.34 -8.29
C LEU A 65 2.93 -11.81 -9.71
N LEU A 66 3.32 -10.54 -9.85
CA LEU A 66 3.69 -9.94 -11.13
C LEU A 66 5.00 -10.55 -11.67
N VAL A 67 6.01 -10.73 -10.82
CA VAL A 67 7.33 -11.30 -11.18
C VAL A 67 7.24 -12.81 -11.37
N LYS A 68 6.55 -13.50 -10.47
CA LYS A 68 6.23 -14.92 -10.56
C LYS A 68 4.99 -15.08 -11.43
N SER A 69 5.07 -14.59 -12.67
CA SER A 69 4.08 -14.88 -13.69
C SER A 69 3.85 -16.39 -13.67
N PRO A 70 2.59 -16.87 -13.57
CA PRO A 70 2.32 -18.30 -13.65
C PRO A 70 2.92 -18.78 -14.96
N LYS A 71 3.98 -19.59 -14.85
CA LYS A 71 4.45 -20.40 -15.96
C LYS A 71 3.28 -21.34 -16.23
N GLU A 72 2.51 -21.04 -17.27
CA GLU A 72 1.75 -22.08 -17.99
C GLU A 72 2.70 -23.23 -18.35
#